data_AF-A0A2P7NXS4-F1
#
_entry.id   AF-A0A2P7NXS4-F1
#
_cell.length_a   1.000
_cell.length_b   1.000
_cell.length_c   1.000
_cell.angle_alpha   90.00
_cell.angle_beta   90.00
_cell.angle_gamma   90.00
#
_symmetry.space_group_name_H-M   'P 1'
#
loop_
_entity.id
_entity.type
_entity.pdbx_description
1 polymer ?
#
loop_
_entity_poly.entity_id
_entity_poly.type
_entity_poly.pdbx_seq_one_letter_code
_entity_poly.pdbx_strand_id
1 'polypeptide(L)'
;MAISTINLSSLDGNNGFRMDGAAAYDFSGRPVSNAGDVNGDGFADVLIAAPGAPNGSFSGSSYVVFGRASGFDDKLDLSSLDGSNGFRLDGELYSLFSYSVSSAGDVNGDGFDDVIAGAPGANSSYVVFGKAAGFDAAMDVSSLDGNNGFRLDGAAGDGSGASVSSAGDVNGDGFDDLIVDASSADPNGSYSGSSYVVFGKAVGFSATLDLSSLDSNSGFRLNGVAAYDSSGFPVSGAGDVNGDGFADLIVGAEGADPNGNYSGSSYVVFGGNFNGAVTALGTAGADKLKGSKAVDRMVAGDGDDTLIGRGGADVFHAGAGDDTIEIRDVSFQLVDGGAGYDTLKLDRSHLDLDLSSVYGRISDIEAIDMKGNGHNTLTLNALDVLNLSSTSNTLTVDGNNNDTVVGLSNGWTDGGIDHGYHTFTHGAAVVLVGVHVATDFV
;
A
#
# COMPACT_ATOMS: atom_id res chain seq x y z
N MET A 1 16.68 -12.42 26.07
CA MET A 1 15.84 -11.76 27.09
C MET A 1 14.80 -10.96 26.34
N ALA A 2 13.52 -11.07 26.69
CA ALA A 2 12.51 -10.17 26.14
C ALA A 2 12.85 -8.73 26.55
N ILE A 3 12.90 -7.82 25.59
CA ILE A 3 13.16 -6.40 25.82
C ILE A 3 11.80 -5.76 26.11
N SER A 4 11.60 -5.23 27.32
CA SER A 4 10.36 -4.53 27.70
C SER A 4 10.43 -3.02 27.46
N THR A 5 11.62 -2.49 27.16
CA THR A 5 11.86 -1.05 26.95
C THR A 5 13.10 -0.86 26.08
N ILE A 6 12.98 -0.02 25.06
CA ILE A 6 14.09 0.43 24.21
C ILE A 6 14.35 1.91 24.54
N ASN A 7 15.58 2.26 24.87
CA ASN A 7 15.98 3.66 25.00
C ASN A 7 16.40 4.17 23.62
N LEU A 8 15.81 5.26 23.13
CA LEU A 8 16.17 5.79 21.79
C LEU A 8 17.65 6.21 21.68
N SER A 9 18.32 6.46 22.80
CA SER A 9 19.76 6.73 22.83
C SER A 9 20.64 5.49 22.66
N SER A 10 20.06 4.28 22.66
CA SER A 10 20.79 3.02 22.41
C SER A 10 20.69 2.56 20.97
N LEU A 11 20.12 3.37 20.08
CA LEU A 11 20.08 3.10 18.65
C LEU A 11 21.49 3.22 18.05
N ASP A 12 21.93 2.21 17.30
CA ASP A 12 23.31 2.09 16.82
C ASP A 12 23.44 1.67 15.34
N GLY A 13 22.34 1.71 14.59
CA GLY A 13 22.26 1.28 13.19
C GLY A 13 21.88 -0.18 13.01
N ASN A 14 22.14 -1.06 13.99
CA ASN A 14 21.74 -2.48 13.92
C ASN A 14 20.37 -2.75 14.56
N ASN A 15 19.99 -1.93 15.54
CA ASN A 15 18.71 -2.02 16.25
C ASN A 15 17.78 -0.82 15.98
N GLY A 16 18.13 0.00 14.97
CA GLY A 16 17.47 1.24 14.59
C GLY A 16 18.44 2.42 14.54
N PHE A 17 17.97 3.56 14.04
CA PHE A 17 18.78 4.77 13.85
C PHE A 17 17.94 6.03 14.10
N ARG A 18 18.63 7.16 14.30
CA ARG A 18 17.99 8.48 14.45
C ARG A 18 18.05 9.25 13.14
N MET A 19 16.99 9.96 12.79
CA MET A 19 17.00 10.92 11.68
C MET A 19 17.06 12.36 12.21
N ASP A 20 18.04 13.14 11.76
CA ASP A 20 18.26 14.52 12.17
C ASP A 20 17.73 15.48 11.09
N GLY A 21 16.92 16.47 11.51
CA GLY A 21 16.35 17.46 10.60
C GLY A 21 17.40 18.34 9.91
N ALA A 22 17.10 18.77 8.69
CA ALA A 22 18.05 19.46 7.81
C ALA A 22 18.44 20.88 8.27
N ALA A 23 17.55 21.62 8.95
CA ALA A 23 17.85 22.96 9.45
C ALA A 23 17.15 23.30 10.78
N ALA A 24 17.57 24.43 11.36
CA ALA A 24 17.02 24.95 12.59
C ALA A 24 15.57 25.43 12.40
N TYR A 25 14.70 25.04 13.33
CA TYR A 25 13.26 25.35 13.32
C TYR A 25 12.42 24.64 12.26
N ASP A 26 12.95 23.59 11.64
CA ASP A 26 12.22 22.80 10.63
C ASP A 26 11.07 21.98 11.22
N PHE A 27 11.10 21.72 12.54
CA PHE A 27 10.16 20.84 13.25
C PHE A 27 10.04 19.46 12.59
N SER A 28 11.15 18.94 12.05
CA SER A 28 11.23 17.60 11.47
C SER A 28 10.75 16.53 12.45
N GLY A 29 9.97 15.58 11.96
CA GLY A 29 9.36 14.51 12.75
C GLY A 29 8.13 14.92 13.54
N ARG A 30 7.48 16.05 13.19
CA ARG A 30 6.24 16.47 13.87
C ARG A 30 5.07 15.52 13.52
N PRO A 31 4.74 15.31 12.24
CA PRO A 31 4.11 14.07 11.81
C PRO A 31 5.12 13.14 11.13
N VAL A 32 4.89 11.84 11.27
CA VAL A 32 5.67 10.76 10.67
C VAL A 32 4.72 9.64 10.24
N SER A 33 5.08 8.92 9.18
CA SER A 33 4.41 7.69 8.76
C SER A 33 5.41 6.73 8.11
N ASN A 34 4.99 5.48 7.88
CA ASN A 34 5.64 4.70 6.82
C ASN A 34 5.27 5.34 5.46
N ALA A 35 6.09 5.09 4.43
CA ALA A 35 5.82 5.53 3.07
C ALA A 35 5.41 4.36 2.15
N GLY A 36 5.45 3.12 2.64
CA GLY A 36 5.45 1.95 1.78
C GLY A 36 6.76 1.81 1.01
N ASP A 37 6.87 0.89 0.06
CA ASP A 37 8.02 0.77 -0.83
C ASP A 37 7.88 1.68 -2.06
N VAL A 38 8.35 2.93 -1.93
CA VAL A 38 8.18 3.98 -2.93
C VAL A 38 9.17 3.81 -4.09
N ASN A 39 10.28 3.11 -3.86
CA ASN A 39 11.31 2.87 -4.87
C ASN A 39 11.32 1.43 -5.45
N GLY A 40 10.47 0.55 -4.93
CA GLY A 40 10.31 -0.85 -5.35
C GLY A 40 11.57 -1.68 -5.18
N ASP A 41 12.34 -1.43 -4.11
CA ASP A 41 13.53 -2.20 -3.78
C ASP A 41 13.27 -3.38 -2.83
N GLY A 42 11.99 -3.59 -2.48
CA GLY A 42 11.47 -4.60 -1.59
C GLY A 42 11.50 -4.21 -0.12
N PHE A 43 11.89 -2.98 0.23
CA PHE A 43 11.91 -2.49 1.60
C PHE A 43 10.98 -1.29 1.76
N ALA A 44 10.14 -1.31 2.80
CA ALA A 44 9.34 -0.15 3.14
C ALA A 44 10.22 1.06 3.51
N ASP A 45 9.82 2.21 3.00
CA ASP A 45 10.42 3.52 3.18
C ASP A 45 9.75 4.30 4.32
N VAL A 46 10.37 5.41 4.71
CA VAL A 46 9.92 6.24 5.83
C VAL A 46 9.59 7.66 5.39
N LEU A 47 8.43 8.18 5.82
CA LEU A 47 7.96 9.53 5.52
C LEU A 47 8.04 10.43 6.76
N ILE A 48 8.80 11.51 6.65
CA ILE A 48 9.07 12.45 7.73
C ILE A 48 8.69 13.86 7.30
N ALA A 49 7.74 14.47 8.00
CA ALA A 49 7.37 15.85 7.75
C ALA A 49 8.21 16.84 8.55
N ALA A 50 8.48 17.99 7.94
CA ALA A 50 9.21 19.13 8.48
C ALA A 50 8.47 20.43 8.11
N PRO A 51 7.34 20.73 8.77
CA PRO A 51 6.47 21.85 8.38
C PRO A 51 7.09 23.24 8.57
N GLY A 52 8.20 23.34 9.30
CA GLY A 52 8.98 24.57 9.45
C GLY A 52 10.14 24.71 8.47
N ALA A 53 10.37 23.73 7.59
CA ALA A 53 11.53 23.72 6.71
C ALA A 53 11.62 24.99 5.85
N PRO A 54 12.82 25.60 5.71
CA PRO A 54 13.00 26.96 5.20
C PRO A 54 12.94 27.08 3.67
N ASN A 55 12.30 26.15 2.99
CA ASN A 55 12.16 26.16 1.52
C ASN A 55 11.21 27.25 1.00
N GLY A 56 10.78 28.16 1.89
CA GLY A 56 9.85 29.24 1.62
C GLY A 56 9.22 29.75 2.92
N SER A 57 8.48 30.86 2.86
CA SER A 57 7.69 31.30 4.02
C SER A 57 6.51 30.35 4.23
N PHE A 58 6.50 29.62 5.35
CA PHE A 58 5.43 28.67 5.71
C PHE A 58 5.12 27.67 4.59
N SER A 59 6.14 27.26 3.83
CA SER A 59 5.99 26.24 2.80
C SER A 59 5.92 24.85 3.40
N GLY A 60 6.90 24.48 4.24
CA GLY A 60 7.04 23.12 4.76
C GLY A 60 7.69 22.17 3.75
N SER A 61 8.19 21.04 4.25
CA SER A 61 8.73 19.95 3.44
C SER A 61 8.41 18.59 4.04
N SER A 62 8.42 17.55 3.20
CA SER A 62 8.51 16.14 3.62
C SER A 62 9.82 15.53 3.14
N TYR A 63 10.25 14.47 3.79
CA TYR A 63 11.40 13.66 3.39
C TYR A 63 10.94 12.21 3.29
N VAL A 64 11.23 11.56 2.17
CA VAL A 64 11.11 10.10 2.01
C VAL A 64 12.51 9.53 2.13
N VAL A 65 12.72 8.62 3.07
CA VAL A 65 14.00 7.95 3.30
C VAL A 65 13.86 6.50 2.87
N PHE A 66 14.72 6.05 1.95
CA PHE A 66 14.62 4.70 1.43
C PHE A 66 15.04 3.64 2.45
N GLY A 67 14.22 2.59 2.55
CA GLY A 67 14.50 1.35 3.26
C GLY A 67 15.68 0.63 2.63
N ARG A 68 16.27 -0.31 3.37
CA ARG A 68 17.27 -1.26 2.86
C ARG A 68 17.60 -2.34 3.87
N ALA A 69 18.10 -3.47 3.37
CA ALA A 69 18.49 -4.63 4.20
C ALA A 69 19.49 -4.30 5.32
N SER A 70 20.46 -3.42 5.07
CA SER A 70 21.51 -3.10 6.04
C SER A 70 22.23 -1.79 5.72
N GLY A 71 23.10 -1.35 6.63
CA GLY A 71 23.97 -0.20 6.41
C GLY A 71 23.37 1.13 6.84
N PHE A 72 22.42 1.13 7.77
CA PHE A 72 22.06 2.36 8.48
C PHE A 72 23.16 2.70 9.48
N ASP A 73 23.65 3.93 9.43
CA ASP A 73 24.44 4.50 10.53
C ASP A 73 23.53 4.75 11.74
N ASP A 74 24.09 5.00 12.92
CA ASP A 74 23.30 5.36 14.11
C ASP A 74 22.51 6.67 13.93
N LYS A 75 22.93 7.49 12.95
CA LYS A 75 22.32 8.77 12.58
C LYS A 75 22.29 8.96 11.06
N LEU A 76 21.15 9.44 10.56
CA LEU A 76 20.97 9.92 9.20
C LEU A 76 20.61 11.41 9.22
N ASP A 77 21.36 12.24 8.50
CA ASP A 77 21.03 13.66 8.31
C ASP A 77 20.11 13.81 7.10
N LEU A 78 18.90 14.35 7.28
CA LEU A 78 17.93 14.50 6.19
C LEU A 78 18.40 15.47 5.09
N SER A 79 19.40 16.32 5.34
CA SER A 79 20.01 17.14 4.30
C SER A 79 20.94 16.34 3.35
N SER A 80 21.27 15.09 3.70
CA SER A 80 22.12 14.21 2.91
C SER A 80 21.37 13.37 1.88
N LEU A 81 20.04 13.52 1.78
CA LEU A 81 19.25 12.83 0.78
C LEU A 81 19.60 13.32 -0.62
N ASP A 82 19.85 12.40 -1.54
CA ASP A 82 20.39 12.69 -2.87
C ASP A 82 19.63 12.06 -4.04
N GLY A 83 18.50 11.41 -3.76
CA GLY A 83 17.69 10.68 -4.73
C GLY A 83 18.03 9.18 -4.82
N SER A 84 19.18 8.75 -4.27
CA SER A 84 19.55 7.32 -4.20
C SER A 84 19.29 6.68 -2.84
N ASN A 85 19.15 7.50 -1.79
CA ASN A 85 18.89 7.09 -0.40
C ASN A 85 17.60 7.73 0.16
N GLY A 86 16.81 8.36 -0.70
CA GLY A 86 15.64 9.15 -0.36
C GLY A 86 15.65 10.51 -1.04
N PHE A 87 14.59 11.28 -0.85
CA PHE A 87 14.41 12.60 -1.46
C PHE A 87 13.56 13.52 -0.58
N ARG A 88 13.61 14.82 -0.87
CA ARG A 88 12.80 15.85 -0.24
C ARG A 88 11.64 16.29 -1.14
N LEU A 89 10.47 16.47 -0.55
CA LEU A 89 9.30 17.12 -1.17
C LEU A 89 9.17 18.53 -0.59
N ASP A 90 9.09 19.53 -1.47
CA ASP A 90 8.99 20.94 -1.11
C ASP A 90 7.59 21.48 -1.41
N GLY A 91 6.96 22.05 -0.38
CA GLY A 91 5.63 22.65 -0.47
C GLY A 91 5.63 24.04 -1.09
N GLU A 92 4.45 24.49 -1.52
CA GLU A 92 4.25 25.86 -2.02
C GLU A 92 4.30 26.89 -0.89
N LEU A 93 4.57 28.16 -1.21
CA LEU A 93 4.58 29.26 -0.22
C LEU A 93 3.23 29.38 0.51
N TYR A 94 3.29 29.55 1.83
CA TYR A 94 2.13 29.69 2.72
C TYR A 94 1.14 28.51 2.73
N SER A 95 1.51 27.37 2.15
CA SER A 95 0.64 26.19 2.05
C SER A 95 0.54 25.39 3.35
N LEU A 96 1.48 25.56 4.29
CA LEU A 96 1.62 24.70 5.46
C LEU A 96 1.74 23.22 5.07
N PHE A 97 2.47 22.92 4.00
CA PHE A 97 2.68 21.57 3.49
C PHE A 97 3.25 20.63 4.57
N SER A 98 2.89 19.36 4.44
CA SER A 98 3.25 18.29 5.37
C SER A 98 2.70 18.50 6.79
N TYR A 99 1.54 19.16 6.91
CA TYR A 99 0.83 19.26 8.19
C TYR A 99 0.33 17.88 8.66
N SER A 100 -0.06 17.03 7.71
CA SER A 100 -0.36 15.62 7.86
C SER A 100 0.30 14.86 6.71
N VAL A 101 0.81 13.65 6.96
CA VAL A 101 1.46 12.79 5.96
C VAL A 101 1.08 11.34 6.19
N SER A 102 0.99 10.56 5.11
CA SER A 102 0.76 9.12 5.14
C SER A 102 1.36 8.46 3.89
N SER A 103 1.63 7.15 3.94
CA SER A 103 1.58 6.36 2.71
C SER A 103 0.19 6.52 2.08
N ALA A 104 0.15 6.54 0.76
CA ALA A 104 -1.06 6.51 -0.05
C ALA A 104 -1.40 5.08 -0.52
N GLY A 105 -0.46 4.13 -0.40
CA GLY A 105 -0.55 2.83 -1.07
C GLY A 105 -0.29 2.97 -2.57
N ASP A 106 -0.55 1.94 -3.36
CA ASP A 106 -0.39 1.97 -4.82
C ASP A 106 -1.67 2.50 -5.49
N VAL A 107 -1.80 3.83 -5.56
CA VAL A 107 -3.00 4.50 -6.07
C VAL A 107 -3.11 4.38 -7.59
N ASN A 108 -1.99 4.12 -8.27
CA ASN A 108 -1.92 4.05 -9.73
C ASN A 108 -1.71 2.61 -10.27
N GLY A 109 -1.55 1.61 -9.40
CA GLY A 109 -1.42 0.19 -9.73
C GLY A 109 -0.15 -0.15 -10.51
N ASP A 110 0.95 0.59 -10.32
CA ASP A 110 2.23 0.33 -10.99
C ASP A 110 3.21 -0.53 -10.16
N GLY A 111 2.79 -0.94 -8.97
CA GLY A 111 3.54 -1.78 -8.03
C GLY A 111 4.47 -1.01 -7.10
N PHE A 112 4.41 0.32 -7.07
CA PHE A 112 5.16 1.17 -6.15
C PHE A 112 4.20 1.89 -5.22
N ASP A 113 4.54 1.95 -3.93
CA ASP A 113 3.72 2.71 -2.99
C ASP A 113 3.87 4.22 -3.24
N ASP A 114 2.76 4.93 -3.14
CA ASP A 114 2.69 6.37 -3.28
C ASP A 114 2.68 7.06 -1.90
N VAL A 115 2.88 8.37 -1.88
CA VAL A 115 2.78 9.16 -0.63
C VAL A 115 1.78 10.31 -0.76
N ILE A 116 1.06 10.60 0.34
CA ILE A 116 0.15 11.73 0.45
C ILE A 116 0.58 12.70 1.55
N ALA A 117 0.52 14.00 1.26
CA ALA A 117 0.82 15.08 2.19
C ALA A 117 -0.24 16.19 2.14
N GLY A 118 -0.76 16.55 3.31
CA GLY A 118 -1.75 17.61 3.48
C GLY A 118 -1.13 19.01 3.66
N ALA A 119 -1.78 20.02 3.09
CA ALA A 119 -1.36 21.42 3.11
C ALA A 119 -2.57 22.34 3.38
N PRO A 120 -3.00 22.46 4.64
CA PRO A 120 -4.24 23.16 4.99
C PRO A 120 -4.18 24.67 4.73
N GLY A 121 -2.98 25.27 4.66
CA GLY A 121 -2.81 26.66 4.25
C GLY A 121 -3.15 26.90 2.77
N ALA A 122 -3.03 25.86 1.93
CA ALA A 122 -3.46 25.86 0.53
C ALA A 122 -4.88 25.27 0.33
N ASN A 123 -5.50 24.73 1.39
CA ASN A 123 -6.76 23.97 1.32
C ASN A 123 -6.67 22.80 0.33
N SER A 124 -5.51 22.12 0.33
CA SER A 124 -5.18 21.07 -0.63
C SER A 124 -4.36 19.95 0.02
N SER A 125 -4.30 18.82 -0.69
CA SER A 125 -3.37 17.72 -0.43
C SER A 125 -2.62 17.36 -1.71
N TYR A 126 -1.50 16.67 -1.60
CA TYR A 126 -0.66 16.30 -2.74
C TYR A 126 -0.32 14.82 -2.64
N VAL A 127 -0.51 14.11 -3.74
CA VAL A 127 -0.10 12.71 -3.93
C VAL A 127 1.11 12.71 -4.84
N VAL A 128 2.17 12.00 -4.45
CA VAL A 128 3.39 11.84 -5.26
C VAL A 128 3.58 10.37 -5.54
N PHE A 129 3.75 10.04 -6.83
CA PHE A 129 3.87 8.65 -7.23
C PHE A 129 5.24 8.04 -6.94
N GLY A 130 5.23 6.79 -6.50
CA GLY A 130 6.40 5.92 -6.43
C GLY A 130 6.96 5.59 -7.81
N LYS A 131 8.20 5.05 -7.85
CA LYS A 131 8.84 4.52 -9.06
C LYS A 131 10.17 3.84 -8.76
N ALA A 132 10.56 2.90 -9.61
CA ALA A 132 11.80 2.12 -9.47
C ALA A 132 13.09 2.94 -9.24
N ALA A 133 13.24 4.09 -9.91
CA ALA A 133 14.49 4.85 -9.87
C ALA A 133 14.35 6.28 -10.39
N GLY A 134 15.42 7.06 -10.21
CA GLY A 134 15.56 8.39 -10.79
C GLY A 134 14.78 9.45 -10.05
N PHE A 135 14.66 9.33 -8.73
CA PHE A 135 14.28 10.45 -7.88
C PHE A 135 15.41 11.49 -7.88
N ASP A 136 15.03 12.75 -8.02
CA ASP A 136 15.94 13.85 -7.72
C ASP A 136 16.04 14.01 -6.20
N ALA A 137 17.13 14.62 -5.71
CA ALA A 137 17.30 14.91 -4.28
C ALA A 137 16.16 15.77 -3.69
N ALA A 138 15.53 16.60 -4.52
CA ALA A 138 14.39 17.41 -4.14
C ALA A 138 13.39 17.55 -5.30
N MET A 139 12.11 17.55 -4.96
CA MET A 139 10.98 17.75 -5.86
C MET A 139 10.04 18.81 -5.30
N ASP A 140 9.62 19.75 -6.15
CA ASP A 140 8.61 20.75 -5.82
C ASP A 140 7.22 20.19 -6.17
N VAL A 141 6.29 20.17 -5.21
CA VAL A 141 4.95 19.61 -5.43
C VAL A 141 4.09 20.41 -6.42
N SER A 142 4.48 21.64 -6.76
CA SER A 142 3.86 22.40 -7.86
C SER A 142 4.20 21.84 -9.25
N SER A 143 5.17 20.92 -9.35
CA SER A 143 5.54 20.24 -10.59
C SER A 143 4.70 19.00 -10.91
N LEU A 144 3.72 18.67 -10.07
CA LEU A 144 2.82 17.53 -10.28
C LEU A 144 1.95 17.74 -11.51
N ASP A 145 1.92 16.75 -12.41
CA ASP A 145 1.26 16.88 -13.72
C ASP A 145 0.25 15.77 -14.05
N GLY A 146 0.05 14.82 -13.13
CA GLY A 146 -0.77 13.62 -13.31
C GLY A 146 0.02 12.37 -13.72
N ASN A 147 1.29 12.50 -14.14
CA ASN A 147 2.16 11.34 -14.42
C ASN A 147 3.16 11.06 -13.28
N ASN A 148 3.40 12.04 -12.41
CA ASN A 148 4.30 11.94 -11.25
C ASN A 148 3.56 12.19 -9.92
N GLY A 149 2.23 12.13 -9.97
CA GLY A 149 1.32 12.46 -8.88
C GLY A 149 0.40 13.64 -9.24
N PHE A 150 -0.40 14.09 -8.27
CA PHE A 150 -1.44 15.09 -8.49
C PHE A 150 -1.82 15.84 -7.21
N ARG A 151 -2.45 17.01 -7.38
CA ARG A 151 -2.98 17.86 -6.30
C ARG A 151 -4.49 17.61 -6.12
N LEU A 152 -4.92 17.49 -4.87
CA LEU A 152 -6.31 17.41 -4.44
C LEU A 152 -6.75 18.77 -3.88
N ASP A 153 -7.78 19.37 -4.46
CA ASP A 153 -8.30 20.67 -4.05
C ASP A 153 -9.59 20.55 -3.25
N GLY A 154 -9.55 21.00 -2.00
CA GLY A 154 -10.75 21.14 -1.18
C GLY A 154 -11.63 22.30 -1.66
N ALA A 155 -12.93 22.21 -1.35
CA ALA A 155 -13.83 23.33 -1.54
C ALA A 155 -13.45 24.52 -0.65
N ALA A 156 -13.70 25.74 -1.13
CA ALA A 156 -13.24 26.95 -0.46
C ALA A 156 -13.80 27.07 0.97
N GLY A 157 -12.90 27.05 1.96
CA GLY A 157 -13.25 27.21 3.39
C GLY A 157 -13.49 25.91 4.14
N ASP A 158 -13.38 24.76 3.48
CA ASP A 158 -13.68 23.46 4.09
C ASP A 158 -12.52 22.91 4.95
N GLY A 159 -11.36 23.57 4.95
CA GLY A 159 -10.23 23.23 5.84
C GLY A 159 -9.48 21.97 5.42
N SER A 160 -9.54 21.61 4.13
CA SER A 160 -8.96 20.39 3.59
C SER A 160 -7.44 20.36 3.65
N GLY A 161 -6.87 19.17 3.83
CA GLY A 161 -5.43 18.95 3.93
C GLY A 161 -4.91 19.02 5.37
N ALA A 162 -5.78 19.10 6.37
CA ALA A 162 -5.42 19.02 7.77
C ALA A 162 -5.20 17.57 8.23
N SER A 163 -5.92 16.60 7.64
CA SER A 163 -5.75 15.16 7.87
C SER A 163 -5.87 14.39 6.55
N VAL A 164 -4.89 13.54 6.26
CA VAL A 164 -4.85 12.66 5.08
C VAL A 164 -4.44 11.25 5.49
N SER A 165 -4.89 10.25 4.74
CA SER A 165 -4.48 8.85 4.89
C SER A 165 -4.71 8.08 3.58
N SER A 166 -3.97 6.98 3.38
CA SER A 166 -4.47 5.91 2.52
C SER A 166 -5.78 5.36 3.12
N ALA A 167 -6.69 4.98 2.25
CA ALA A 167 -7.94 4.31 2.57
C ALA A 167 -7.86 2.79 2.29
N GLY A 168 -6.80 2.30 1.64
CA GLY A 168 -6.78 0.98 1.00
C GLY A 168 -7.75 0.91 -0.19
N ASP A 169 -7.90 -0.26 -0.81
CA ASP A 169 -8.90 -0.48 -1.85
C ASP A 169 -10.32 -0.60 -1.25
N VAL A 170 -11.00 0.53 -1.05
CA VAL A 170 -12.33 0.54 -0.41
C VAL A 170 -13.43 0.13 -1.38
N ASN A 171 -13.11 0.05 -2.68
CA ASN A 171 -14.07 -0.15 -3.74
C ASN A 171 -13.91 -1.51 -4.47
N GLY A 172 -12.83 -2.25 -4.16
CA GLY A 172 -12.52 -3.58 -4.67
C GLY A 172 -12.02 -3.57 -6.11
N ASP A 173 -11.43 -2.46 -6.58
CA ASP A 173 -10.96 -2.33 -7.97
C ASP A 173 -9.47 -2.57 -8.19
N GLY A 174 -8.76 -2.90 -7.11
CA GLY A 174 -7.35 -3.27 -7.06
C GLY A 174 -6.40 -2.08 -7.11
N PHE A 175 -6.87 -0.88 -6.79
CA PHE A 175 -6.04 0.31 -6.59
C PHE A 175 -6.28 0.84 -5.18
N ASP A 176 -5.24 1.31 -4.51
CA ASP A 176 -5.43 1.93 -3.21
C ASP A 176 -6.15 3.28 -3.36
N ASP A 177 -7.09 3.53 -2.46
CA ASP A 177 -7.88 4.74 -2.41
C ASP A 177 -7.33 5.70 -1.35
N LEU A 178 -7.81 6.94 -1.36
CA LEU A 178 -7.35 8.00 -0.46
C LEU A 178 -8.51 8.56 0.36
N ILE A 179 -8.24 8.96 1.61
CA ILE A 179 -9.18 9.75 2.41
C ILE A 179 -8.56 11.08 2.85
N VAL A 180 -9.29 12.16 2.60
CA VAL A 180 -8.87 13.54 2.93
C VAL A 180 -9.98 14.24 3.71
N ASP A 181 -9.58 15.01 4.72
CA ASP A 181 -10.53 15.78 5.50
C ASP A 181 -11.12 17.00 4.76
N ALA A 182 -12.25 17.44 5.27
CA ALA A 182 -12.91 18.70 4.99
C ALA A 182 -13.68 19.12 6.25
N SER A 183 -12.97 19.16 7.38
CA SER A 183 -13.53 19.25 8.73
C SER A 183 -14.27 20.57 9.02
N SER A 184 -14.03 21.62 8.23
CA SER A 184 -14.74 22.89 8.32
C SER A 184 -15.94 23.01 7.37
N ALA A 185 -16.25 21.97 6.60
CA ALA A 185 -17.40 21.97 5.70
C ALA A 185 -18.75 22.01 6.45
N ASP A 186 -19.78 22.51 5.78
CA ASP A 186 -21.11 22.73 6.36
C ASP A 186 -22.23 21.86 5.73
N PRO A 187 -22.08 20.53 5.52
CA PRO A 187 -23.14 19.75 4.87
C PRO A 187 -24.46 19.74 5.65
N ASN A 188 -24.40 19.72 6.98
CA ASN A 188 -25.55 19.56 7.87
C ASN A 188 -25.58 20.62 8.98
N GLY A 189 -25.01 21.80 8.71
CA GLY A 189 -24.89 22.92 9.66
C GLY A 189 -23.44 23.36 9.85
N SER A 190 -23.26 24.51 10.51
CA SER A 190 -21.94 25.12 10.73
C SER A 190 -20.95 24.15 11.37
N TYR A 191 -19.78 23.95 10.77
CA TYR A 191 -18.73 23.04 11.21
C TYR A 191 -19.23 21.61 11.49
N SER A 192 -20.21 21.13 10.71
CA SER A 192 -20.60 19.72 10.79
C SER A 192 -19.51 18.80 10.25
N GLY A 193 -18.66 19.33 9.36
CA GLY A 193 -17.48 18.67 8.82
C GLY A 193 -17.80 17.65 7.74
N SER A 194 -16.78 17.25 6.99
CA SER A 194 -16.86 16.24 5.96
C SER A 194 -15.51 15.56 5.75
N SER A 195 -15.53 14.50 4.94
CA SER A 195 -14.34 13.90 4.36
C SER A 195 -14.63 13.49 2.92
N TYR A 196 -13.58 13.35 2.14
CA TYR A 196 -13.64 12.89 0.76
C TYR A 196 -12.82 11.62 0.64
N VAL A 197 -13.43 10.60 0.04
CA VAL A 197 -12.76 9.39 -0.42
C VAL A 197 -12.53 9.56 -1.91
N VAL A 198 -11.28 9.39 -2.37
CA VAL A 198 -10.90 9.51 -3.77
C VAL A 198 -10.39 8.16 -4.24
N PHE A 199 -10.97 7.66 -5.34
CA PHE A 199 -10.60 6.35 -5.86
C PHE A 199 -9.29 6.39 -6.65
N GLY A 200 -8.47 5.36 -6.46
CA GLY A 200 -7.30 5.05 -7.27
C GLY A 200 -7.69 4.63 -8.69
N LYS A 201 -6.69 4.58 -9.59
CA LYS A 201 -6.86 4.10 -10.98
C LYS A 201 -5.52 4.01 -11.71
N ALA A 202 -5.45 3.12 -12.69
CA ALA A 202 -4.25 2.93 -13.51
C ALA A 202 -3.68 4.21 -14.17
N VAL A 203 -4.54 5.01 -14.80
CA VAL A 203 -4.11 6.13 -15.66
C VAL A 203 -5.12 7.27 -15.70
N GLY A 204 -4.69 8.41 -16.24
CA GLY A 204 -5.57 9.54 -16.52
C GLY A 204 -5.82 10.42 -15.30
N PHE A 205 -4.88 10.49 -14.37
CA PHE A 205 -4.85 11.56 -13.38
C PHE A 205 -4.61 12.90 -14.08
N SER A 206 -5.35 13.91 -13.64
CA SER A 206 -5.05 15.28 -14.00
C SER A 206 -4.09 15.85 -12.96
N ALA A 207 -3.31 16.87 -13.33
CA ALA A 207 -2.46 17.59 -12.37
C ALA A 207 -3.21 18.08 -11.12
N THR A 208 -4.52 18.35 -11.26
CA THR A 208 -5.38 18.78 -10.15
C THR A 208 -6.74 18.10 -10.25
N LEU A 209 -7.26 17.65 -9.10
CA LEU A 209 -8.61 17.12 -8.91
C LEU A 209 -9.35 17.96 -7.87
N ASP A 210 -10.51 18.50 -8.23
CA ASP A 210 -11.40 19.21 -7.32
C ASP A 210 -12.28 18.21 -6.55
N LEU A 211 -12.10 18.14 -5.23
CA LEU A 211 -12.83 17.22 -4.35
C LEU A 211 -14.35 17.48 -4.35
N SER A 212 -14.79 18.70 -4.68
CA SER A 212 -16.22 19.00 -4.80
C SER A 212 -16.86 18.44 -6.08
N SER A 213 -16.03 17.97 -7.02
CA SER A 213 -16.46 17.47 -8.34
C SER A 213 -16.50 15.95 -8.44
N LEU A 214 -16.21 15.22 -7.36
CA LEU A 214 -16.22 13.76 -7.35
C LEU A 214 -17.58 13.18 -7.81
N ASP A 215 -17.50 12.11 -8.57
CA ASP A 215 -18.63 11.31 -9.03
C ASP A 215 -18.43 9.84 -8.64
N SER A 216 -19.40 8.99 -8.95
CA SER A 216 -19.36 7.56 -8.58
C SER A 216 -18.18 6.77 -9.15
N ASN A 217 -17.41 7.33 -10.09
CA ASN A 217 -16.23 6.67 -10.65
C ASN A 217 -14.92 7.21 -10.06
N SER A 218 -14.97 8.31 -9.31
CA SER A 218 -13.78 9.01 -8.80
C SER A 218 -13.77 9.16 -7.28
N GLY A 219 -14.89 8.87 -6.61
CA GLY A 219 -14.95 8.82 -5.16
C GLY A 219 -16.31 9.23 -4.60
N PHE A 220 -16.33 9.63 -3.33
CA PHE A 220 -17.52 10.13 -2.68
C PHE A 220 -17.19 11.01 -1.46
N ARG A 221 -18.21 11.72 -0.98
CA ARG A 221 -18.12 12.57 0.23
C ARG A 221 -18.87 11.94 1.40
N LEU A 222 -18.23 11.92 2.55
CA LEU A 222 -18.81 11.58 3.85
C LEU A 222 -19.24 12.88 4.55
N ASN A 223 -20.54 13.06 4.75
CA ASN A 223 -21.09 14.25 5.42
C ASN A 223 -21.17 14.02 6.93
N GLY A 224 -20.65 14.96 7.72
CA GLY A 224 -20.80 14.96 9.17
C GLY A 224 -22.25 15.17 9.60
N VAL A 225 -22.57 14.80 10.85
CA VAL A 225 -23.95 14.58 11.29
C VAL A 225 -24.65 15.87 11.75
N ALA A 226 -24.07 16.58 12.70
CA ALA A 226 -24.66 17.79 13.29
C ALA A 226 -23.68 18.97 13.29
N ALA A 227 -24.21 20.19 13.43
CA ALA A 227 -23.39 21.39 13.52
C ALA A 227 -22.39 21.30 14.69
N TYR A 228 -21.16 21.74 14.44
CA TYR A 228 -20.01 21.75 15.35
C TYR A 228 -19.40 20.38 15.68
N ASP A 229 -19.88 19.28 15.08
CA ASP A 229 -19.28 17.96 15.27
C ASP A 229 -17.84 17.87 14.73
N SER A 230 -17.48 18.73 13.77
CA SER A 230 -16.16 18.78 13.11
C SER A 230 -15.72 17.41 12.55
N SER A 231 -16.66 16.68 11.92
CA SER A 231 -16.38 15.36 11.32
C SER A 231 -15.30 15.46 10.26
N GLY A 232 -14.40 14.48 10.21
CA GLY A 232 -13.28 14.44 9.26
C GLY A 232 -11.92 14.75 9.88
N PHE A 233 -11.84 15.08 11.16
CA PHE A 233 -10.57 15.33 11.82
C PHE A 233 -10.44 14.52 13.11
N PRO A 234 -9.65 13.42 13.14
CA PRO A 234 -8.85 12.86 12.04
C PRO A 234 -9.63 11.90 11.11
N VAL A 235 -9.01 11.53 10.00
CA VAL A 235 -9.38 10.40 9.11
C VAL A 235 -8.26 9.36 9.06
N SER A 236 -8.61 8.10 8.82
CA SER A 236 -7.66 6.99 8.58
C SER A 236 -8.35 5.86 7.81
N GLY A 237 -7.58 5.03 7.12
CA GLY A 237 -8.00 3.67 6.79
C GLY A 237 -8.14 2.84 8.07
N ALA A 238 -9.06 1.87 8.07
CA ALA A 238 -9.30 0.94 9.17
C ALA A 238 -8.88 -0.50 8.86
N GLY A 239 -8.46 -0.78 7.62
CA GLY A 239 -8.36 -2.14 7.07
C GLY A 239 -9.75 -2.72 6.84
N ASP A 240 -9.86 -3.97 6.40
CA ASP A 240 -11.14 -4.69 6.38
C ASP A 240 -11.47 -5.14 7.81
N VAL A 241 -12.37 -4.44 8.50
CA VAL A 241 -12.73 -4.77 9.88
C VAL A 241 -13.90 -5.73 9.98
N ASN A 242 -14.55 -6.05 8.87
CA ASN A 242 -15.76 -6.86 8.84
C ASN A 242 -15.60 -8.19 8.09
N GLY A 243 -14.49 -8.39 7.38
CA GLY A 243 -14.14 -9.60 6.62
C GLY A 243 -14.87 -9.71 5.28
N ASP A 244 -15.27 -8.60 4.65
CA ASP A 244 -15.99 -8.62 3.37
C ASP A 244 -15.10 -8.42 2.14
N GLY A 245 -13.79 -8.28 2.35
CA GLY A 245 -12.77 -8.15 1.31
C GLY A 245 -12.66 -6.74 0.73
N PHE A 246 -13.25 -5.74 1.38
CA PHE A 246 -13.06 -4.32 1.05
C PHE A 246 -12.40 -3.60 2.21
N ALA A 247 -11.48 -2.68 1.90
CA ALA A 247 -10.92 -1.84 2.96
C ALA A 247 -11.99 -0.91 3.56
N ASP A 248 -11.99 -0.76 4.88
CA ASP A 248 -12.90 0.12 5.60
C ASP A 248 -12.21 1.42 6.03
N LEU A 249 -13.04 2.40 6.39
CA LEU A 249 -12.61 3.74 6.78
C LEU A 249 -12.96 4.03 8.23
N ILE A 250 -12.17 4.88 8.89
CA ILE A 250 -12.54 5.47 10.18
C ILE A 250 -12.45 7.01 10.15
N VAL A 251 -13.51 7.65 10.62
CA VAL A 251 -13.67 9.10 10.64
C VAL A 251 -13.96 9.59 12.05
N GLY A 252 -13.15 10.52 12.55
CA GLY A 252 -13.35 11.21 13.83
C GLY A 252 -14.28 12.42 13.70
N ALA A 253 -15.11 12.62 14.72
CA ALA A 253 -15.92 13.82 14.94
C ALA A 253 -15.76 14.25 16.40
N GLU A 254 -14.69 14.99 16.70
CA GLU A 254 -14.30 15.33 18.07
C GLU A 254 -15.32 16.23 18.79
N GLY A 255 -16.09 17.02 18.02
CA GLY A 255 -17.12 17.91 18.55
C GLY A 255 -18.47 17.25 18.79
N ALA A 256 -18.63 15.97 18.45
CA ALA A 256 -19.89 15.26 18.62
C ALA A 256 -20.21 15.02 20.10
N ASP A 257 -21.50 15.09 20.45
CA ASP A 257 -21.96 15.14 21.84
C ASP A 257 -22.92 14.01 22.28
N PRO A 258 -22.76 12.74 21.85
CA PRO A 258 -23.72 11.69 22.23
C PRO A 258 -23.80 11.44 23.74
N ASN A 259 -22.75 11.77 24.49
CA ASN A 259 -22.66 11.59 25.94
C ASN A 259 -22.35 12.90 26.71
N GLY A 260 -22.66 14.05 26.10
CA GLY A 260 -22.37 15.39 26.64
C GLY A 260 -21.31 16.13 25.84
N ASN A 261 -21.11 17.42 26.17
CA ASN A 261 -20.27 18.33 25.39
C ASN A 261 -18.84 17.80 25.16
N TYR A 262 -18.43 17.82 23.90
CA TYR A 262 -17.19 17.33 23.29
C TYR A 262 -16.84 15.90 23.73
N SER A 263 -17.84 15.02 23.82
CA SER A 263 -17.61 13.59 24.14
C SER A 263 -17.02 12.81 22.96
N GLY A 264 -17.09 13.38 21.76
CA GLY A 264 -16.60 12.81 20.50
C GLY A 264 -17.46 11.68 19.95
N SER A 265 -17.25 11.39 18.68
CA SER A 265 -17.70 10.16 18.02
C SER A 265 -16.65 9.70 17.01
N SER A 266 -16.60 8.39 16.79
CA SER A 266 -15.80 7.78 15.72
C SER A 266 -16.75 6.92 14.89
N TYR A 267 -16.69 7.08 13.57
CA TYR A 267 -17.52 6.38 12.62
C TYR A 267 -16.63 5.43 11.83
N VAL A 268 -16.94 4.14 11.87
CA VAL A 268 -16.41 3.18 10.89
C VAL A 268 -17.39 3.15 9.72
N VAL A 269 -16.85 3.28 8.51
CA VAL A 269 -17.63 3.21 7.26
C VAL A 269 -17.10 2.02 6.48
N PHE A 270 -17.95 1.03 6.26
CA PHE A 270 -17.55 -0.15 5.52
C PHE A 270 -17.34 0.14 4.05
N GLY A 271 -16.32 -0.49 3.47
CA GLY A 271 -16.07 -0.53 2.04
C GLY A 271 -17.17 -1.27 1.27
N GLY A 272 -16.99 -1.36 -0.04
CA GLY A 272 -17.89 -2.12 -0.89
C GLY A 272 -17.83 -1.68 -2.34
N ASN A 273 -18.55 -2.38 -3.21
CA ASN A 273 -18.55 -2.14 -4.65
C ASN A 273 -19.25 -0.82 -5.06
N PHE A 274 -18.70 0.32 -4.63
CA PHE A 274 -19.30 1.66 -4.76
C PHE A 274 -19.37 2.16 -6.20
N ASN A 275 -18.41 1.76 -7.03
CA ASN A 275 -18.33 2.13 -8.46
C ASN A 275 -18.86 1.04 -9.40
N GLY A 276 -19.24 -0.14 -8.87
CA GLY A 276 -19.70 -1.27 -9.68
C GLY A 276 -18.58 -2.01 -10.42
N ALA A 277 -17.31 -1.83 -10.03
CA ALA A 277 -16.15 -2.46 -10.68
C ALA A 277 -16.02 -3.96 -10.37
N VAL A 278 -16.43 -4.43 -9.19
CA VAL A 278 -16.33 -5.85 -8.82
C VAL A 278 -17.22 -6.70 -9.72
N THR A 279 -16.61 -7.64 -10.45
CA THR A 279 -17.28 -8.50 -11.44
C THR A 279 -17.75 -9.83 -10.86
N ALA A 280 -17.16 -10.28 -9.75
CA ALA A 280 -17.67 -11.40 -8.95
C ALA A 280 -17.45 -11.16 -7.46
N LEU A 281 -18.48 -11.42 -6.66
CA LEU A 281 -18.46 -11.31 -5.21
C LEU A 281 -18.87 -12.65 -4.60
N GLY A 282 -18.08 -13.16 -3.66
CA GLY A 282 -18.37 -14.37 -2.90
C GLY A 282 -19.21 -14.11 -1.65
N THR A 283 -19.14 -15.03 -0.70
CA THR A 283 -19.86 -15.08 0.56
C THR A 283 -18.90 -15.50 1.67
N ALA A 284 -19.37 -15.60 2.91
CA ALA A 284 -18.53 -16.05 4.03
C ALA A 284 -18.27 -17.57 4.06
N GLY A 285 -18.30 -18.25 2.91
CA GLY A 285 -17.95 -19.67 2.87
C GLY A 285 -17.51 -20.10 1.49
N ALA A 286 -16.81 -21.24 1.42
CA ALA A 286 -16.15 -21.76 0.22
C ALA A 286 -16.94 -21.60 -1.09
N ASP A 287 -16.51 -20.61 -1.87
CA ASP A 287 -17.05 -20.17 -3.13
C ASP A 287 -16.13 -20.54 -4.29
N LYS A 288 -16.73 -20.54 -5.48
CA LYS A 288 -15.99 -20.77 -6.72
C LYS A 288 -16.27 -19.65 -7.70
N LEU A 289 -15.42 -18.63 -7.67
CA LEU A 289 -15.50 -17.47 -8.53
C LEU A 289 -14.77 -17.74 -9.84
N LYS A 290 -15.39 -17.34 -10.95
CA LYS A 290 -14.83 -17.61 -12.28
C LYS A 290 -14.99 -16.42 -13.20
N GLY A 291 -13.85 -15.79 -13.49
CA GLY A 291 -13.69 -14.74 -14.47
C GLY A 291 -13.77 -15.23 -15.92
N SER A 292 -13.32 -14.35 -16.81
CA SER A 292 -13.60 -14.34 -18.22
C SER A 292 -12.31 -14.43 -19.05
N LYS A 293 -12.08 -13.54 -20.00
CA LYS A 293 -10.76 -13.29 -20.61
C LYS A 293 -10.46 -11.79 -20.66
N ALA A 294 -11.37 -11.01 -20.08
CA ALA A 294 -11.27 -9.59 -19.91
C ALA A 294 -10.77 -9.34 -18.48
N VAL A 295 -10.56 -8.08 -18.14
CA VAL A 295 -10.28 -7.69 -16.75
C VAL A 295 -11.47 -8.06 -15.87
N ASP A 296 -11.24 -8.93 -14.91
CA ASP A 296 -12.18 -9.30 -13.85
C ASP A 296 -11.68 -8.80 -12.49
N ARG A 297 -12.61 -8.46 -11.60
CA ARG A 297 -12.35 -8.05 -10.23
C ARG A 297 -13.15 -8.95 -9.31
N MET A 298 -12.45 -9.77 -8.56
CA MET A 298 -13.06 -10.83 -7.76
C MET A 298 -12.71 -10.62 -6.30
N VAL A 299 -13.75 -10.54 -5.48
CA VAL A 299 -13.66 -10.47 -4.01
C VAL A 299 -14.37 -11.71 -3.48
N ALA A 300 -13.66 -12.64 -2.84
CA ALA A 300 -14.23 -13.92 -2.45
C ALA A 300 -14.77 -13.91 -1.01
N GLY A 301 -14.00 -13.39 -0.05
CA GLY A 301 -14.46 -13.13 1.32
C GLY A 301 -13.90 -14.14 2.31
N ASP A 302 -14.72 -14.65 3.23
CA ASP A 302 -14.28 -15.73 4.12
C ASP A 302 -14.51 -17.12 3.48
N GLY A 303 -13.72 -18.12 3.88
CA GLY A 303 -13.84 -19.52 3.51
C GLY A 303 -12.81 -19.93 2.45
N ASP A 304 -12.58 -21.23 2.32
CA ASP A 304 -11.59 -21.77 1.37
C ASP A 304 -12.11 -21.66 -0.08
N ASP A 305 -11.75 -20.57 -0.74
CA ASP A 305 -12.28 -20.13 -2.01
C ASP A 305 -11.43 -20.59 -3.20
N THR A 306 -12.07 -20.64 -4.37
CA THR A 306 -11.38 -20.88 -5.64
C THR A 306 -11.70 -19.79 -6.63
N LEU A 307 -10.72 -18.93 -6.92
CA LEU A 307 -10.83 -17.83 -7.88
C LEU A 307 -10.14 -18.22 -9.19
N ILE A 308 -10.78 -18.01 -10.34
CA ILE A 308 -10.25 -18.43 -11.65
C ILE A 308 -10.33 -17.29 -12.67
N GLY A 309 -9.21 -16.60 -12.94
CA GLY A 309 -9.18 -15.40 -13.80
C GLY A 309 -9.30 -15.68 -15.30
N ARG A 310 -8.77 -16.81 -15.77
CA ARG A 310 -8.82 -17.25 -17.19
C ARG A 310 -8.17 -16.31 -18.21
N GLY A 311 -7.62 -15.19 -17.75
CA GLY A 311 -6.67 -14.28 -18.39
C GLY A 311 -7.20 -12.86 -18.48
N GLY A 312 -6.32 -11.88 -18.62
CA GLY A 312 -6.65 -10.47 -18.40
C GLY A 312 -5.86 -9.91 -17.23
N ALA A 313 -5.84 -8.57 -17.08
CA ALA A 313 -5.26 -7.93 -15.91
C ALA A 313 -6.26 -7.97 -14.76
N ASP A 314 -6.40 -9.15 -14.16
CA ASP A 314 -7.39 -9.45 -13.15
C ASP A 314 -6.96 -8.96 -11.75
N VAL A 315 -7.95 -8.66 -10.91
CA VAL A 315 -7.79 -8.39 -9.47
C VAL A 315 -8.41 -9.54 -8.69
N PHE A 316 -7.63 -10.12 -7.78
CA PHE A 316 -8.05 -11.18 -6.89
C PHE A 316 -7.86 -10.71 -5.44
N HIS A 317 -8.97 -10.62 -4.72
CA HIS A 317 -9.02 -10.51 -3.26
C HIS A 317 -9.63 -11.81 -2.76
N ALA A 318 -8.79 -12.75 -2.32
CA ALA A 318 -9.27 -14.07 -1.91
C ALA A 318 -9.90 -14.00 -0.51
N GLY A 319 -9.21 -13.39 0.46
CA GLY A 319 -9.80 -13.01 1.75
C GLY A 319 -9.32 -13.93 2.86
N ALA A 320 -10.20 -14.44 3.72
CA ALA A 320 -9.79 -15.27 4.84
C ALA A 320 -10.13 -16.74 4.59
N GLY A 321 -9.15 -17.63 4.50
CA GLY A 321 -9.38 -19.03 4.15
C GLY A 321 -8.12 -19.63 3.56
N ASP A 322 -8.11 -20.95 3.33
CA ASP A 322 -7.03 -21.55 2.54
C ASP A 322 -7.43 -21.49 1.04
N ASP A 323 -7.06 -20.41 0.35
CA ASP A 323 -7.60 -20.10 -0.97
C ASP A 323 -6.77 -20.67 -2.12
N THR A 324 -7.42 -20.83 -3.28
CA THR A 324 -6.76 -21.20 -4.54
C THR A 324 -7.06 -20.19 -5.63
N ILE A 325 -6.02 -19.47 -6.06
CA ILE A 325 -6.09 -18.47 -7.13
C ILE A 325 -5.49 -19.07 -8.41
N GLU A 326 -6.32 -19.25 -9.44
CA GLU A 326 -5.91 -19.84 -10.72
C GLU A 326 -5.68 -18.77 -11.79
N ILE A 327 -4.41 -18.55 -12.15
CA ILE A 327 -4.01 -17.62 -13.21
C ILE A 327 -3.59 -18.34 -14.49
N ARG A 328 -3.77 -17.64 -15.63
CA ARG A 328 -3.43 -18.14 -16.97
C ARG A 328 -2.43 -17.29 -17.73
N ASP A 329 -2.04 -16.18 -17.14
CA ASP A 329 -0.98 -15.29 -17.53
C ASP A 329 -0.51 -14.54 -16.28
N VAL A 330 0.70 -13.97 -16.35
CA VAL A 330 1.32 -13.22 -15.25
C VAL A 330 1.03 -11.72 -15.36
N SER A 331 0.00 -11.35 -16.14
CA SER A 331 -0.38 -9.96 -16.37
C SER A 331 -1.52 -9.48 -15.47
N PHE A 332 -1.82 -10.22 -14.40
CA PHE A 332 -2.75 -9.80 -13.36
C PHE A 332 -2.40 -8.41 -12.82
N GLN A 333 -3.42 -7.67 -12.43
CA GLN A 333 -3.27 -6.37 -11.77
C GLN A 333 -2.88 -6.59 -10.30
N LEU A 334 -3.61 -7.46 -9.60
CA LEU A 334 -3.39 -7.74 -8.18
C LEU A 334 -3.77 -9.19 -7.86
N VAL A 335 -2.94 -9.86 -7.07
CA VAL A 335 -3.22 -11.16 -6.45
C VAL A 335 -2.99 -11.00 -4.95
N ASP A 336 -4.07 -10.96 -4.18
CA ASP A 336 -4.03 -10.97 -2.72
C ASP A 336 -4.69 -12.26 -2.21
N GLY A 337 -3.90 -13.11 -1.55
CA GLY A 337 -4.40 -14.31 -0.89
C GLY A 337 -5.09 -14.01 0.43
N GLY A 338 -4.68 -12.95 1.13
CA GLY A 338 -5.24 -12.57 2.42
C GLY A 338 -4.81 -13.48 3.58
N ALA A 339 -5.74 -13.88 4.43
CA ALA A 339 -5.44 -14.58 5.67
C ALA A 339 -5.67 -16.09 5.54
N GLY A 340 -4.59 -16.87 5.44
CA GLY A 340 -4.67 -18.32 5.51
C GLY A 340 -3.44 -18.97 4.93
N TYR A 341 -3.63 -20.13 4.30
CA TYR A 341 -2.62 -20.77 3.47
C TYR A 341 -3.06 -20.75 2.01
N ASP A 342 -2.52 -19.83 1.25
CA ASP A 342 -3.04 -19.47 -0.06
C ASP A 342 -2.15 -19.98 -1.18
N THR A 343 -2.80 -20.49 -2.23
CA THR A 343 -2.15 -21.13 -3.35
C THR A 343 -2.38 -20.39 -4.66
N LEU A 344 -1.31 -19.82 -5.22
CA LEU A 344 -1.30 -19.34 -6.60
C LEU A 344 -0.99 -20.48 -7.57
N LYS A 345 -1.96 -20.81 -8.42
CA LYS A 345 -1.88 -21.90 -9.39
C LYS A 345 -1.67 -21.39 -10.82
N LEU A 346 -0.66 -21.92 -11.48
CA LEU A 346 -0.33 -21.65 -12.89
C LEU A 346 -1.03 -22.65 -13.82
N ASP A 347 -2.20 -22.30 -14.38
CA ASP A 347 -3.06 -23.22 -15.18
C ASP A 347 -2.68 -23.33 -16.67
N ARG A 348 -1.54 -22.77 -17.09
CA ARG A 348 -1.05 -22.86 -18.47
C ARG A 348 0.42 -23.29 -18.55
N SER A 349 0.88 -23.43 -19.80
CA SER A 349 2.27 -23.70 -20.16
C SER A 349 3.03 -22.39 -20.39
N HIS A 350 4.33 -22.39 -20.13
CA HIS A 350 5.23 -21.27 -20.44
C HIS A 350 4.84 -19.99 -19.71
N LEU A 351 4.34 -20.14 -18.48
CA LEU A 351 4.21 -19.02 -17.55
C LEU A 351 5.56 -18.83 -16.87
N ASP A 352 6.14 -17.65 -17.05
CA ASP A 352 7.37 -17.20 -16.41
C ASP A 352 6.97 -16.15 -15.38
N LEU A 353 6.82 -16.60 -14.13
CA LEU A 353 6.50 -15.74 -13.00
C LEU A 353 7.81 -15.32 -12.33
N ASP A 354 8.21 -14.08 -12.58
CA ASP A 354 9.32 -13.45 -11.88
C ASP A 354 8.75 -12.59 -10.75
N LEU A 355 8.90 -13.05 -9.51
CA LEU A 355 8.34 -12.39 -8.33
C LEU A 355 8.86 -10.95 -8.17
N SER A 356 10.10 -10.69 -8.59
CA SER A 356 10.67 -9.34 -8.55
C SER A 356 9.99 -8.36 -9.54
N SER A 357 9.35 -8.88 -10.59
CA SER A 357 8.64 -8.09 -11.60
C SER A 357 7.16 -7.85 -11.29
N VAL A 358 6.62 -8.59 -10.32
CA VAL A 358 5.24 -8.48 -9.84
C VAL A 358 5.19 -8.03 -8.38
N TYR A 359 6.30 -7.52 -7.85
CA TYR A 359 6.34 -6.91 -6.52
C TYR A 359 5.25 -5.83 -6.38
N GLY A 360 4.65 -5.74 -5.19
CA GLY A 360 3.50 -4.88 -4.91
C GLY A 360 2.17 -5.36 -5.52
N ARG A 361 2.19 -6.29 -6.49
CA ARG A 361 0.99 -6.83 -7.17
C ARG A 361 0.65 -8.27 -6.75
N ILE A 362 1.48 -8.87 -5.92
CA ILE A 362 1.24 -10.19 -5.33
C ILE A 362 1.55 -10.15 -3.83
N SER A 363 0.60 -10.57 -3.02
CA SER A 363 0.70 -10.61 -1.55
C SER A 363 0.00 -11.83 -0.99
N ASP A 364 0.44 -12.22 0.20
CA ASP A 364 -0.12 -13.28 1.00
C ASP A 364 -0.32 -14.60 0.24
N ILE A 365 0.78 -15.12 -0.34
CA ILE A 365 0.82 -16.42 -1.02
C ILE A 365 1.88 -17.33 -0.39
N GLU A 366 1.46 -18.45 0.22
CA GLU A 366 2.35 -19.45 0.82
C GLU A 366 2.72 -20.58 -0.14
N ALA A 367 1.93 -20.79 -1.21
CA ALA A 367 2.15 -21.85 -2.17
C ALA A 367 2.03 -21.41 -3.63
N ILE A 368 2.94 -21.89 -4.46
CA ILE A 368 2.85 -21.79 -5.92
C ILE A 368 2.74 -23.18 -6.52
N ASP A 369 1.60 -23.47 -7.15
CA ASP A 369 1.35 -24.72 -7.87
C ASP A 369 1.59 -24.56 -9.38
N MET A 370 2.67 -25.16 -9.86
CA MET A 370 3.07 -25.21 -11.27
C MET A 370 2.70 -26.52 -11.98
N LYS A 371 1.99 -27.47 -11.32
CA LYS A 371 1.67 -28.83 -11.84
C LYS A 371 0.81 -28.86 -13.11
N GLY A 372 0.49 -27.70 -13.70
CA GLY A 372 -0.27 -27.54 -14.93
C GLY A 372 0.36 -28.20 -16.16
N ASN A 373 -0.20 -27.88 -17.33
CA ASN A 373 0.32 -28.40 -18.59
C ASN A 373 1.47 -27.52 -19.07
N GLY A 374 2.66 -28.07 -19.29
CA GLY A 374 3.76 -27.38 -19.97
C GLY A 374 5.02 -27.22 -19.12
N HIS A 375 5.82 -26.22 -19.48
CA HIS A 375 7.03 -25.83 -18.76
C HIS A 375 6.76 -24.47 -18.14
N ASN A 376 6.67 -24.36 -16.82
CA ASN A 376 6.55 -23.09 -16.12
C ASN A 376 7.88 -22.75 -15.42
N THR A 377 8.11 -21.46 -15.22
CA THR A 377 9.31 -20.97 -14.55
C THR A 377 8.89 -20.01 -13.44
N LEU A 378 9.45 -20.23 -12.25
CA LEU A 378 9.35 -19.32 -11.12
C LEU A 378 10.75 -18.74 -10.89
N THR A 379 10.88 -17.42 -11.02
CA THR A 379 12.09 -16.69 -10.67
C THR A 379 11.86 -15.97 -9.34
N LEU A 380 12.78 -16.17 -8.39
CA LEU A 380 12.69 -15.59 -7.06
C LEU A 380 14.05 -15.25 -6.48
N ASN A 381 14.05 -14.37 -5.49
CA ASN A 381 15.16 -14.15 -4.59
C ASN A 381 14.69 -14.26 -3.13
N ALA A 382 15.61 -14.13 -2.16
CA ALA A 382 15.28 -14.29 -0.75
C ALA A 382 14.35 -13.19 -0.21
N LEU A 383 14.45 -11.96 -0.72
CA LEU A 383 13.58 -10.85 -0.33
C LEU A 383 12.16 -11.06 -0.87
N ASP A 384 12.02 -11.54 -2.11
CA ASP A 384 10.70 -11.88 -2.68
C ASP A 384 9.95 -12.85 -1.75
N VAL A 385 10.62 -13.90 -1.28
CA VAL A 385 10.03 -14.91 -0.39
C VAL A 385 9.65 -14.34 0.98
N LEU A 386 10.41 -13.37 1.50
CA LEU A 386 10.10 -12.72 2.78
C LEU A 386 8.93 -11.74 2.68
N ASN A 387 8.70 -11.19 1.49
CA ASN A 387 7.64 -10.21 1.24
C ASN A 387 6.36 -10.83 0.68
N LEU A 388 6.41 -12.10 0.22
CA LEU A 388 5.29 -12.76 -0.42
C LEU A 388 4.16 -13.13 0.55
N SER A 389 4.45 -13.32 1.85
CA SER A 389 3.45 -13.68 2.86
C SER A 389 3.69 -12.93 4.16
N SER A 390 2.62 -12.35 4.71
CA SER A 390 2.64 -11.69 6.02
C SER A 390 2.72 -12.67 7.20
N THR A 391 2.43 -13.96 6.96
CA THR A 391 2.33 -14.99 8.01
C THR A 391 3.50 -15.99 8.01
N SER A 392 4.22 -16.10 6.88
CA SER A 392 5.22 -17.13 6.66
C SER A 392 6.41 -16.60 5.85
N ASN A 393 7.62 -16.92 6.32
CA ASN A 393 8.84 -16.77 5.51
C ASN A 393 9.13 -18.00 4.63
N THR A 394 8.14 -18.90 4.49
CA THR A 394 8.27 -20.16 3.77
C THR A 394 7.34 -20.18 2.56
N LEU A 395 7.92 -20.37 1.38
CA LEU A 395 7.20 -20.60 0.13
C LEU A 395 7.28 -22.08 -0.26
N THR A 396 6.14 -22.72 -0.46
CA THR A 396 6.06 -24.07 -1.02
C THR A 396 5.86 -24.00 -2.53
N VAL A 397 6.69 -24.71 -3.28
CA VAL A 397 6.64 -24.74 -4.74
C VAL A 397 6.42 -26.16 -5.22
N ASP A 398 5.26 -26.37 -5.82
CA ASP A 398 4.84 -27.63 -6.39
C ASP A 398 4.92 -27.59 -7.91
N GLY A 399 5.34 -28.69 -8.54
CA GLY A 399 5.41 -28.77 -9.99
C GLY A 399 5.87 -30.13 -10.50
N ASN A 400 6.00 -30.22 -11.82
CA ASN A 400 6.35 -31.43 -12.55
C ASN A 400 7.78 -31.33 -13.12
N ASN A 401 8.29 -32.44 -13.70
CA ASN A 401 9.64 -32.56 -14.29
C ASN A 401 9.99 -31.55 -15.41
N ASN A 402 9.04 -30.75 -15.85
CA ASN A 402 9.21 -29.75 -16.91
C ASN A 402 9.27 -28.31 -16.36
N ASP A 403 8.96 -28.12 -15.08
CA ASP A 403 8.93 -26.82 -14.42
C ASP A 403 10.30 -26.51 -13.80
N THR A 404 10.58 -25.23 -13.59
CA THR A 404 11.88 -24.78 -13.09
C THR A 404 11.73 -23.65 -12.06
N VAL A 405 12.50 -23.72 -10.98
CA VAL A 405 12.73 -22.60 -10.07
C VAL A 405 14.14 -22.04 -10.32
N VAL A 406 14.23 -20.73 -10.49
CA VAL A 406 15.48 -20.01 -10.77
C VAL A 406 15.73 -18.96 -9.68
N GLY A 407 17.01 -18.70 -9.38
CA GLY A 407 17.43 -17.72 -8.37
C GLY A 407 17.93 -18.37 -7.07
N LEU A 408 18.08 -19.70 -7.07
CA LEU A 408 18.60 -20.45 -5.95
C LEU A 408 20.14 -20.62 -6.01
N SER A 409 20.76 -20.34 -7.15
CA SER A 409 22.20 -20.53 -7.37
C SER A 409 23.14 -19.63 -6.54
N ASN A 410 22.63 -18.58 -5.87
CA ASN A 410 23.44 -17.64 -5.09
C ASN A 410 22.84 -17.37 -3.71
N GLY A 411 23.64 -17.55 -2.66
CA GLY A 411 23.28 -17.23 -1.26
C GLY A 411 22.41 -18.26 -0.54
N TRP A 412 21.74 -19.16 -1.27
CA TRP A 412 20.93 -20.23 -0.68
C TRP A 412 21.77 -21.41 -0.19
N THR A 413 21.25 -22.11 0.80
CA THR A 413 21.80 -23.37 1.33
C THR A 413 20.78 -24.49 1.16
N ASP A 414 21.19 -25.61 0.55
CA ASP A 414 20.39 -26.83 0.44
C ASP A 414 20.41 -27.63 1.76
N GLY A 415 19.24 -27.79 2.36
CA GLY A 415 18.97 -28.58 3.56
C GLY A 415 18.70 -30.06 3.29
N GLY A 416 18.69 -30.47 2.01
CA GLY A 416 18.38 -31.82 1.57
C GLY A 416 16.88 -32.02 1.30
N ILE A 417 16.53 -33.28 1.08
CA ILE A 417 15.17 -33.69 0.74
C ILE A 417 14.47 -34.24 1.99
N ASP A 418 13.30 -33.70 2.29
CA ASP A 418 12.38 -34.25 3.29
C ASP A 418 10.93 -34.16 2.80
N HIS A 419 10.12 -35.16 3.12
CA HIS A 419 8.69 -35.25 2.72
C HIS A 419 8.37 -34.96 1.23
N GLY A 420 9.32 -35.17 0.31
CA GLY A 420 9.13 -34.93 -1.13
C GLY A 420 9.50 -33.54 -1.61
N TYR A 421 10.16 -32.73 -0.78
CA TYR A 421 10.64 -31.39 -1.12
C TYR A 421 12.15 -31.25 -0.87
N HIS A 422 12.85 -30.58 -1.76
CA HIS A 422 14.14 -29.96 -1.50
C HIS A 422 13.93 -28.70 -0.66
N THR A 423 14.69 -28.56 0.43
CA THR A 423 14.60 -27.38 1.31
C THR A 423 15.75 -26.43 1.02
N PHE A 424 15.47 -25.22 0.54
CA PHE A 424 16.46 -24.16 0.37
C PHE A 424 16.26 -23.09 1.44
N THR A 425 17.36 -22.60 2.02
CA THR A 425 17.31 -21.53 3.04
C THR A 425 18.26 -20.38 2.72
N HIS A 426 17.81 -19.14 2.91
CA HIS A 426 18.64 -17.94 2.82
C HIS A 426 18.26 -16.95 3.92
N GLY A 427 19.02 -16.93 5.02
CA GLY A 427 18.65 -16.15 6.20
C GLY A 427 17.37 -16.71 6.83
N ALA A 428 16.30 -15.90 6.87
CA ALA A 428 15.00 -16.33 7.36
C ALA A 428 14.09 -16.91 6.26
N ALA A 429 14.41 -16.68 4.98
CA ALA A 429 13.65 -17.18 3.85
C ALA A 429 13.84 -18.69 3.68
N VAL A 430 12.75 -19.40 3.46
CA VAL A 430 12.72 -20.85 3.22
C VAL A 430 11.92 -21.12 1.94
N VAL A 431 12.45 -21.95 1.05
CA VAL A 431 11.72 -22.43 -0.14
C VAL A 431 11.71 -23.95 -0.13
N LEU A 432 10.52 -24.54 -0.18
CA LEU A 432 10.31 -25.97 -0.29
C LEU A 432 9.95 -26.30 -1.73
N VAL A 433 10.90 -26.81 -2.50
CA VAL A 433 10.72 -27.12 -3.93
C VAL A 433 10.45 -28.60 -4.12
N GLY A 434 9.32 -28.98 -4.71
CA GLY A 434 8.98 -30.38 -4.95
C GLY A 434 10.07 -31.10 -5.72
N VAL A 435 10.38 -32.36 -5.35
CA VAL A 435 11.49 -33.16 -5.96
C VAL A 435 11.36 -33.42 -7.46
N HIS A 436 10.23 -33.07 -8.04
CA HIS A 436 9.97 -33.16 -9.48
C HIS A 436 10.26 -31.85 -10.21
N VAL A 437 10.53 -30.75 -9.52
CA VAL A 437 10.81 -29.44 -10.13
C VAL A 437 12.32 -29.26 -10.30
N ALA A 438 12.76 -28.79 -11.46
CA ALA A 438 14.17 -28.49 -11.69
C ALA A 438 14.57 -27.19 -10.95
N THR A 439 15.81 -27.11 -10.50
CA THR A 439 16.37 -25.90 -9.88
C THR A 439 17.70 -25.52 -10.51
N ASP A 440 18.09 -24.25 -10.41
CA ASP A 440 19.42 -23.76 -10.81
C ASP A 440 20.49 -23.96 -9.72
N PHE A 441 20.14 -24.61 -8.60
CA PHE A 441 21.05 -24.92 -7.50
C PHE A 441 22.07 -26.01 -7.92
N VAL A 442 23.36 -25.77 -7.67
CA VAL A 442 24.48 -26.64 -8.13
C VAL A 442 25.08 -27.44 -6.99
#